data_AF-A0A3A0GB89-F1
#
_entry.id   AF-A0A3A0GB89-F1
#
_cell.length_a   1.000
_cell.length_b   1.000
_cell.length_c   1.000
_cell.angle_alpha   90.00
_cell.angle_beta   90.00
_cell.angle_gamma   90.00
#
_symmetry.space_group_name_H-M   'P 1'
#
loop_
_entity.id
_entity.type
_entity.pdbx_description
1 polymer ?
#
loop_
_entity_poly.entity_id
_entity_poly.type
_entity_poly.pdbx_seq_one_letter_code
_entity_poly.pdbx_strand_id
1 'polypeptide(L)' 'MERIRTISEIPFEVSILVKNNFKYQELSERAKRLRRLGMSYRQIGRALGVDGKVAKKACRFGR' A
#
# COMPACT_ATOMS: atom_id res chain seq x y z
N MET A 1 -54.38 8.67 -10.89
CA MET A 1 -52.93 8.74 -11.18
C MET A 1 -52.20 8.76 -9.83
N GLU A 2 -51.89 7.59 -9.29
CA GLU A 2 -51.29 7.47 -7.96
C GLU A 2 -49.78 7.72 -8.04
N ARG A 3 -49.28 8.60 -7.15
CA ARG A 3 -47.87 8.95 -7.09
C ARG A 3 -47.08 7.79 -6.50
N ILE A 4 -46.06 7.32 -7.21
CA ILE A 4 -45.05 6.42 -6.66
C ILE A 4 -44.41 7.14 -5.47
N ARG A 5 -44.61 6.62 -4.26
CA ARG A 5 -43.87 7.07 -3.07
C ARG A 5 -42.47 6.50 -3.21
N THR A 6 -41.50 7.34 -3.58
CA THR A 6 -40.09 6.94 -3.68
C THR A 6 -39.64 6.39 -2.34
N ILE A 7 -39.22 5.14 -2.39
CA ILE A 7 -38.82 4.24 -1.32
C ILE A 7 -37.89 4.96 -0.32
N SER A 8 -38.28 4.84 0.95
CA SER A 8 -37.51 5.13 2.15
C SER A 8 -36.04 4.73 2.03
N GLU A 9 -35.15 5.60 2.49
CA GLU A 9 -33.71 5.33 2.56
C GLU A 9 -33.45 3.98 3.24
N ILE A 10 -32.73 3.09 2.54
CA ILE A 10 -32.36 1.77 3.06
C ILE A 10 -30.95 1.91 3.63
N PRO A 11 -30.76 1.85 4.96
CA PRO A 11 -29.42 1.87 5.53
C PRO A 11 -28.70 0.60 5.10
N PHE A 12 -27.55 0.77 4.45
CA PHE A 12 -26.71 -0.34 4.03
C PHE A 12 -25.26 -0.05 4.43
N GLU A 13 -24.63 -1.02 5.07
CA GLU A 13 -23.26 -0.93 5.54
C GLU A 13 -22.32 -1.56 4.50
N VAL A 14 -21.34 -0.79 4.02
CA VAL A 14 -20.23 -1.29 3.21
C VAL A 14 -18.98 -1.37 4.06
N SER A 15 -18.44 -2.57 4.23
CA SER A 15 -17.09 -2.74 4.73
C SER A 15 -16.09 -2.49 3.61
N ILE A 16 -15.55 -1.27 3.55
CA ILE A 16 -14.46 -0.94 2.64
C ILE A 16 -13.19 -1.62 3.17
N LEU A 17 -12.70 -2.63 2.47
CA LEU A 17 -11.47 -3.33 2.82
C LEU A 17 -10.26 -2.45 2.47
N VAL A 18 -9.89 -1.57 3.40
CA VAL A 18 -8.71 -0.71 3.23
C VAL A 18 -7.48 -1.62 3.21
N LYS A 19 -6.94 -1.87 2.02
CA LYS A 19 -5.66 -2.58 1.84
C LYS A 19 -4.61 -1.81 2.63
N ASN A 20 -4.18 -2.37 3.77
CA ASN A 20 -3.30 -1.71 4.73
C ASN A 20 -2.00 -1.23 4.05
N ASN A 21 -1.96 0.04 3.64
CA ASN A 21 -0.80 0.69 3.03
C ASN A 21 0.40 0.76 4.00
N PHE A 22 0.16 0.56 5.30
CA PHE A 22 1.18 0.46 6.35
C PHE A 22 2.29 -0.55 6.01
N LYS A 23 1.94 -1.71 5.45
CA LYS A 23 2.95 -2.74 5.13
C LYS A 23 3.94 -2.27 4.07
N TYR A 24 3.48 -1.49 3.07
CA TYR A 24 4.36 -0.98 2.03
C TYR A 24 5.16 0.24 2.50
N GLN A 25 4.57 1.09 3.35
CA GLN A 25 5.29 2.17 4.02
C GLN A 25 6.46 1.62 4.86
N GLU A 26 6.22 0.62 5.69
CA GLU A 26 7.24 -0.03 6.51
C GLU A 26 8.35 -0.66 5.65
N LEU A 27 7.98 -1.37 4.57
CA LEU A 27 8.91 -1.89 3.58
C LEU A 27 9.77 -0.76 2.99
N SER A 28 9.15 0.36 2.63
CA SER A 28 9.86 1.51 2.05
C SER A 28 10.89 2.10 3.02
N GLU A 29 10.53 2.24 4.29
CA GLU A 29 11.43 2.80 5.31
C GLU A 29 12.60 1.86 5.58
N ARG A 30 12.37 0.54 5.65
CA ARG A 30 13.44 -0.45 5.74
C ARG A 30 14.35 -0.41 4.51
N ALA A 31 13.79 -0.36 3.31
CA ALA A 31 14.56 -0.29 2.06
C ALA A 31 15.41 0.99 1.99
N LYS A 32 14.87 2.16 2.40
CA LYS A 32 15.61 3.42 2.47
C LYS A 32 16.77 3.35 3.46
N ARG A 33 16.57 2.77 4.66
CA ARG A 33 17.64 2.59 5.65
C ARG A 33 18.78 1.75 5.08
N LEU A 34 18.48 0.60 4.49
CA LEU A 34 19.50 -0.26 3.87
C LEU A 34 20.22 0.43 2.70
N ARG A 35 19.51 1.27 1.93
CA ARG A 35 20.12 2.06 0.87
C ARG A 35 21.09 3.12 1.40
N ARG A 36 20.78 3.76 2.53
CA ARG A 36 21.68 4.72 3.21
C ARG A 36 22.94 4.03 3.75
N LEU A 37 22.85 2.74 4.10
CA LEU A 37 23.99 1.90 4.46
C LEU A 37 24.83 1.43 3.26
N GLY A 38 24.56 1.93 2.05
CA GLY A 38 25.34 1.62 0.86
C GLY A 38 24.92 0.35 0.11
N MET A 39 23.89 -0.37 0.56
CA MET A 39 23.46 -1.59 -0.13
C MET A 39 22.89 -1.31 -1.53
N SER A 40 23.17 -2.20 -2.47
CA SER A 40 22.55 -2.20 -3.80
C SER A 40 21.08 -2.66 -3.72
N TYR A 41 20.24 -2.26 -4.69
CA TYR A 41 18.83 -2.69 -4.71
C TYR A 41 18.66 -4.21 -4.75
N ARG A 42 19.61 -4.94 -5.35
CA ARG A 42 19.61 -6.41 -5.37
C ARG A 42 19.87 -7.00 -3.99
N GLN A 43 20.81 -6.43 -3.23
CA GLN A 43 21.08 -6.83 -1.84
C GLN A 43 19.90 -6.50 -0.93
N ILE A 44 19.30 -5.31 -1.10
CA ILE A 44 18.11 -4.89 -0.34
C ILE A 44 16.94 -5.85 -0.60
N GLY A 45 16.70 -6.21 -1.86
CA GLY A 45 15.66 -7.18 -2.22
C GLY A 45 15.87 -8.52 -1.53
N ARG A 46 17.09 -9.06 -1.58
CA ARG A 46 17.44 -10.30 -0.85
C ARG A 46 17.22 -10.18 0.65
N ALA A 47 17.61 -9.07 1.26
CA ALA A 47 17.48 -8.84 2.71
C ALA A 47 16.01 -8.69 3.16
N LEU A 48 15.13 -8.19 2.29
CA LEU A 48 13.72 -7.96 2.59
C LEU A 48 12.79 -9.04 2.02
N GLY A 49 13.33 -10.07 1.36
CA GLY A 49 12.54 -11.13 0.73
C GLY A 49 11.70 -10.65 -0.47
N VAL A 50 12.15 -9.61 -1.18
CA VAL A 50 11.45 -9.05 -2.35
C VAL A 50 12.36 -8.95 -3.57
N ASP A 51 11.77 -8.82 -4.75
CA ASP A 51 12.55 -8.59 -5.98
C ASP A 51 13.32 -7.25 -5.93
N GLY A 52 14.46 -7.18 -6.60
CA GLY A 52 15.28 -5.97 -6.68
C GLY A 52 14.55 -4.78 -7.30
N LYS A 53 13.61 -5.00 -8.24
CA LYS A 53 12.76 -3.94 -8.80
C LYS A 53 11.80 -3.39 -7.75
N VAL A 54 11.26 -4.25 -6.88
CA VAL A 54 10.40 -3.86 -5.76
C VAL A 54 11.20 -3.04 -4.75
N ALA A 55 12.42 -3.47 -4.41
CA ALA A 55 13.32 -2.70 -3.55
C ALA A 55 13.65 -1.31 -4.13
N LYS A 56 13.90 -1.21 -5.44
CA LYS A 56 14.10 0.08 -6.13
C LYS A 56 12.87 0.98 -6.04
N LYS A 57 11.66 0.43 -6.23
CA LYS A 57 10.40 1.15 -6.10
C LYS A 57 10.16 1.61 -4.66
N ALA A 58 10.45 0.74 -3.69
CA ALA A 58 10.33 1.02 -2.25
C ALA A 58 11.26 2.17 -1.82
N CYS A 59 12.52 2.21 -2.29
CA CYS A 59 13.44 3.31 -2.00
C CYS A 59 12.98 4.67 -2.58
N ARG A 60 12.10 4.68 -3.57
CA ARG A 60 11.56 5.91 -4.21
C ARG A 60 10.18 6.31 -3.66
N PHE A 61 9.60 5.52 -2.78
CA PHE A 61 8.26 5.77 -2.26
C PHE A 61 8.25 6.95 -1.28
N GLY A 62 7.31 7.90 -1.49
CA GLY A 62 7.18 9.11 -0.66
C GLY A 62 8.34 10.10 -0.81
N ARG A 63 9.07 10.03 -1.93
CA ARG A 63 10.00 11.09 -2.35
C ARG A 63 9.27 12.12 -3.19
#